data_AF-A0A1H3I5G9-F1
#
_entry.id   AF-A0A1H3I5G9-F1
#
_cell.length_a   1.000
_cell.length_b   1.000
_cell.length_c   1.000
_cell.angle_alpha   90.00
_cell.angle_beta   90.00
_cell.angle_gamma   90.00
#
_symmetry.space_group_name_H-M   'P 1'
#
loop_
_entity.id
_entity.type
_entity.pdbx_description
1 polymer ?
#
loop_
_entity_poly.entity_id
_entity_poly.type
_entity_poly.pdbx_seq_one_letter_code
_entity_poly.pdbx_strand_id
1 'polypeptide(L)'
;MAPVTSLHALRARALASSALEGLAVGAVLASRAAPPWSRPRVLTATAAGALVAVDQLSLELPAVLRELGATGAVGQPPVHERRALLHAGTRALGLGLLLQVFDRPARAELARRGVAHPHRWFGLAAGLAHAAAVAPVYWRLGGERAAAEAERDASIEAELQAMAAGR
;
A
#
# COMPACT_ATOMS: atom_id res chain seq x y z
N MET A 1 -23.77 -12.27 7.99
CA MET A 1 -22.81 -11.66 8.92
C MET A 1 -21.56 -11.30 8.14
N ALA A 2 -21.24 -10.01 8.01
CA ALA A 2 -19.99 -9.60 7.40
C ALA A 2 -18.82 -10.08 8.29
N PRO A 3 -17.68 -10.50 7.73
CA PRO A 3 -16.54 -10.88 8.54
C PRO A 3 -16.05 -9.65 9.32
N VAL A 4 -16.04 -9.75 10.64
CA VAL A 4 -15.42 -8.76 11.53
C VAL A 4 -13.93 -8.74 11.21
N THR A 5 -13.45 -7.66 10.58
CA THR A 5 -12.02 -7.51 10.30
C THR A 5 -11.32 -7.13 11.59
N SER A 6 -10.68 -8.10 12.25
CA SER A 6 -9.95 -7.79 13.48
C SER A 6 -8.81 -6.78 13.25
N LEU A 7 -8.50 -5.96 14.26
CA LEU A 7 -7.35 -5.04 14.23
C LEU A 7 -6.04 -5.73 13.80
N HIS A 8 -5.85 -6.99 14.19
CA HIS A 8 -4.70 -7.80 13.79
C HIS A 8 -4.68 -8.08 12.28
N ALA A 9 -5.84 -8.36 11.68
CA ALA A 9 -5.96 -8.55 10.24
C ALA A 9 -5.65 -7.26 9.47
N LEU A 10 -6.15 -6.11 9.95
CA LEU A 10 -5.87 -4.80 9.34
C LEU A 10 -4.39 -4.40 9.45
N ARG A 11 -3.74 -4.70 10.58
CA ARG A 11 -2.30 -4.48 10.79
C ARG A 11 -1.43 -5.41 9.96
N ALA A 12 -1.75 -6.72 9.92
CA ALA A 12 -1.06 -7.68 9.07
C ALA A 12 -1.18 -7.29 7.60
N ARG A 13 -2.36 -6.80 7.18
CA ARG A 13 -2.58 -6.30 5.83
C ARG A 13 -1.79 -5.03 5.54
N ALA A 14 -1.73 -4.06 6.45
CA ALA A 14 -0.91 -2.87 6.30
C ALA A 14 0.58 -3.22 6.05
N LEU A 15 1.10 -4.20 6.79
CA LEU A 15 2.46 -4.72 6.59
C LEU A 15 2.60 -5.39 5.22
N ALA A 16 1.64 -6.23 4.83
CA ALA A 16 1.65 -6.91 3.53
C ALA A 16 1.63 -5.92 2.36
N SER A 17 0.73 -4.94 2.36
CA SER A 17 0.65 -3.90 1.31
C SER A 17 1.94 -3.09 1.24
N SER A 18 2.51 -2.70 2.38
CA SER A 18 3.80 -1.98 2.42
C SER A 18 4.95 -2.80 1.86
N ALA A 19 4.98 -4.10 2.17
CA ALA A 19 5.98 -5.02 1.65
C ALA A 19 5.81 -5.24 0.12
N LEU A 20 4.57 -5.36 -0.36
CA LEU A 20 4.28 -5.51 -1.79
C LEU A 20 4.71 -4.28 -2.59
N GLU A 21 4.46 -3.07 -2.07
CA GLU A 21 4.96 -1.84 -2.69
C GLU A 21 6.49 -1.76 -2.67
N GLY A 22 7.12 -2.11 -1.56
CA GLY A 22 8.57 -2.19 -1.46
C GLY A 22 9.17 -3.17 -2.48
N LEU A 23 8.57 -4.35 -2.63
CA LEU A 23 8.96 -5.34 -3.64
C LEU A 23 8.79 -4.80 -5.06
N ALA A 24 7.67 -4.13 -5.36
CA ALA A 24 7.41 -3.54 -6.66
C ALA A 24 8.47 -2.48 -7.02
N VAL A 25 8.76 -1.55 -6.10
CA VAL A 25 9.78 -0.51 -6.28
C VAL A 25 11.18 -1.12 -6.43
N GLY A 26 11.53 -2.06 -5.56
CA GLY A 26 12.84 -2.72 -5.60
C GLY A 26 13.06 -3.51 -6.87
N ALA A 27 12.05 -4.24 -7.35
CA ALA A 27 12.08 -4.96 -8.61
C ALA A 27 12.26 -4.01 -9.81
N VAL A 28 11.52 -2.90 -9.85
CA VAL A 28 11.66 -1.89 -10.91
C VAL A 28 13.09 -1.34 -10.94
N LEU A 29 13.67 -1.00 -9.79
CA LEU A 29 15.04 -0.48 -9.73
C LEU A 29 16.09 -1.52 -10.08
N ALA A 30 15.94 -2.77 -9.61
CA ALA A 30 16.82 -3.87 -9.97
C ALA A 30 16.79 -4.14 -11.50
N SER A 31 15.61 -4.03 -12.13
CA SER A 31 15.45 -4.24 -13.57
C SER A 31 16.17 -3.21 -14.45
N ARG A 32 16.58 -2.05 -13.89
CA ARG A 32 17.33 -1.02 -14.63
C ARG A 32 18.73 -1.45 -15.06
N ALA A 33 19.19 -2.63 -14.64
CA ALA A 33 20.37 -3.26 -15.23
C ALA A 33 20.16 -3.61 -16.71
N ALA A 34 18.91 -3.84 -17.13
CA ALA A 34 18.57 -4.13 -18.52
C ALA A 34 18.35 -2.83 -19.34
N PRO A 35 18.60 -2.86 -20.67
CA PRO A 35 18.36 -1.73 -21.56
C PRO A 35 16.93 -1.20 -21.45
N PRO A 36 16.71 0.12 -21.68
CA PRO A 36 15.36 0.67 -21.76
C PRO A 36 14.55 -0.10 -22.81
N TRP A 37 13.27 -0.35 -22.53
CA TRP A 37 12.32 -1.06 -23.41
C TRP A 37 12.63 -2.54 -23.70
N SER A 38 13.66 -3.12 -23.07
CA SER A 38 13.89 -4.56 -23.14
C SER A 38 12.71 -5.33 -22.53
N ARG A 39 12.36 -6.48 -23.13
CA ARG A 39 11.30 -7.38 -22.65
C ARG A 39 11.35 -7.64 -21.12
N PRO A 40 12.50 -8.00 -20.50
CA PRO A 40 12.55 -8.20 -19.05
C PRO A 40 12.20 -6.94 -18.25
N ARG A 41 12.61 -5.76 -18.72
CA ARG A 41 12.34 -4.49 -18.03
C ARG A 41 10.88 -4.07 -18.14
N VAL A 42 10.27 -4.23 -19.32
CA VAL A 42 8.84 -3.98 -19.53
C VAL A 42 8.01 -4.94 -18.67
N LEU A 43 8.32 -6.24 -18.71
CA LEU A 43 7.61 -7.24 -17.92
C LEU A 43 7.70 -6.96 -16.41
N THR A 44 8.88 -6.58 -15.91
CA THR A 44 9.05 -6.24 -14.48
C THR A 44 8.22 -5.01 -14.11
N ALA A 45 8.26 -3.96 -14.93
CA ALA A 45 7.48 -2.75 -14.68
C ALA A 45 5.97 -3.02 -14.72
N THR A 46 5.50 -3.79 -15.70
CA THR A 46 4.10 -4.18 -15.81
C THR A 46 3.67 -5.06 -14.63
N ALA A 47 4.48 -6.05 -14.25
CA ALA A 47 4.18 -6.91 -13.11
C ALA A 47 4.16 -6.13 -11.79
N ALA A 48 5.09 -5.20 -11.59
CA ALA A 48 5.11 -4.32 -10.42
C ALA A 48 3.88 -3.42 -10.37
N GLY A 49 3.50 -2.81 -11.49
CA GLY A 49 2.28 -2.00 -11.59
C GLY A 49 1.01 -2.82 -11.34
N ALA A 50 0.92 -4.01 -11.94
CA ALA A 50 -0.20 -4.93 -11.74
C ALA A 50 -0.31 -5.40 -10.28
N LEU A 51 0.82 -5.69 -9.63
CA LEU A 51 0.85 -6.11 -8.23
C LEU A 51 0.26 -5.03 -7.31
N VAL A 52 0.70 -3.78 -7.48
CA VAL A 52 0.18 -2.65 -6.70
C VAL A 52 -1.29 -2.39 -7.02
N ALA A 53 -1.68 -2.43 -8.30
CA ALA A 53 -3.07 -2.23 -8.69
C ALA A 53 -3.99 -3.30 -8.10
N VAL A 54 -3.61 -4.58 -8.16
CA VAL A 54 -4.38 -5.68 -7.58
C VAL A 54 -4.46 -5.54 -6.05
N ASP A 55 -3.36 -5.18 -5.39
CA ASP A 55 -3.36 -4.95 -3.94
C ASP A 55 -4.35 -3.84 -3.55
N GLN A 56 -4.30 -2.68 -4.21
CA GLN A 56 -5.19 -1.55 -3.94
C GLN A 56 -6.65 -1.85 -4.30
N LEU A 57 -6.90 -2.49 -5.46
CA LEU A 57 -8.26 -2.86 -5.86
C LEU A 57 -8.86 -3.90 -4.93
N SER A 58 -8.08 -4.87 -4.45
CA SER A 58 -8.58 -5.88 -3.51
C SER A 58 -9.01 -5.30 -2.16
N LEU A 59 -8.52 -4.11 -1.80
CA LEU A 59 -8.93 -3.38 -0.60
C LEU A 59 -10.26 -2.64 -0.82
N GLU A 60 -10.34 -1.84 -1.87
CA GLU A 60 -11.43 -0.86 -2.03
C GLU A 60 -12.62 -1.45 -2.82
N LEU A 61 -12.36 -2.35 -3.78
CA LEU A 61 -13.39 -2.84 -4.70
C LEU A 61 -14.54 -3.58 -4.00
N PRO A 62 -14.31 -4.49 -3.03
CA PRO A 62 -15.42 -5.16 -2.36
C PRO A 62 -16.30 -4.20 -1.56
N ALA A 63 -15.70 -3.20 -0.91
CA ALA A 63 -16.44 -2.19 -0.15
C ALA A 63 -17.27 -1.30 -1.10
N VAL A 64 -16.65 -0.81 -2.18
CA VAL A 64 -17.31 -0.01 -3.22
C VAL A 64 -18.46 -0.77 -3.87
N LEU A 65 -18.28 -2.05 -4.22
CA LEU A 65 -19.34 -2.86 -4.82
C LEU A 65 -20.52 -3.08 -3.87
N ARG A 66 -20.25 -3.26 -2.57
CA ARG A 66 -21.32 -3.38 -1.55
C ARG A 66 -22.08 -2.07 -1.38
N GLU A 67 -21.37 -0.94 -1.29
CA GLU A 67 -21.98 0.38 -1.12
C GLU A 67 -22.83 0.76 -2.35
N LEU A 68 -22.29 0.51 -3.55
CA LEU A 68 -23.00 0.71 -4.81
C LEU A 68 -24.26 -0.17 -4.88
N GLY A 69 -24.17 -1.44 -4.46
CA GLY A 69 -25.31 -2.34 -4.43
C GLY A 69 -26.39 -1.95 -3.42
N ALA A 70 -26.00 -1.36 -2.27
CA ALA A 70 -26.93 -0.98 -1.22
C ALA A 70 -27.59 0.39 -1.44
N THR A 71 -26.84 1.36 -1.96
CA THR A 71 -27.26 2.77 -2.01
C THR A 71 -27.40 3.31 -3.43
N GLY A 72 -26.96 2.58 -4.45
CA GLY A 72 -26.93 3.03 -5.84
C GLY A 72 -25.86 4.08 -6.13
N ALA A 73 -25.03 4.44 -5.14
CA ALA A 73 -23.96 5.42 -5.25
C ALA A 73 -22.69 4.93 -4.55
N VAL A 74 -21.56 5.56 -4.85
CA VAL A 74 -20.29 5.34 -4.16
C VAL A 74 -19.94 6.61 -3.40
N GLY A 75 -19.92 6.53 -2.08
CA GLY A 75 -19.50 7.60 -1.20
C GLY A 75 -18.05 7.99 -1.44
N GLN A 76 -17.73 9.27 -1.18
CA GLN A 76 -16.35 9.70 -1.21
C GLN A 76 -15.63 9.19 0.05
N PRO A 77 -14.37 8.73 -0.07
CA PRO A 77 -13.59 8.35 1.11
C PRO A 77 -13.44 9.56 2.05
N PRO A 78 -13.39 9.32 3.38
CA PRO A 78 -13.25 10.40 4.35
C PRO A 78 -12.06 11.31 4.06
N VAL A 79 -12.22 12.62 4.31
CA VAL A 79 -11.20 13.64 3.99
C VAL A 79 -9.85 13.34 4.67
N HIS A 80 -9.87 12.78 5.88
CA HIS A 80 -8.65 12.42 6.61
C HIS A 80 -7.89 11.26 5.95
N GLU A 81 -8.59 10.23 5.47
CA GLU A 81 -7.99 9.13 4.71
C GLU A 81 -7.36 9.64 3.42
N ARG A 82 -8.10 10.48 2.67
CA ARG A 82 -7.59 11.08 1.43
C ARG A 82 -6.33 11.90 1.66
N ARG A 83 -6.27 12.72 2.72
CA ARG A 83 -5.07 13.49 3.08
C ARG A 83 -3.91 12.59 3.46
N ALA A 84 -4.17 11.51 4.20
CA ALA A 84 -3.14 10.54 4.59
C ALA A 84 -2.52 9.85 3.37
N LEU A 85 -3.35 9.39 2.43
CA LEU A 85 -2.91 8.77 1.19
C LEU A 85 -2.14 9.76 0.29
N LEU A 86 -2.59 11.01 0.20
CA LEU A 86 -1.86 12.06 -0.51
C LEU A 86 -0.48 12.28 0.09
N HIS A 87 -0.37 12.37 1.42
CA HIS A 87 0.93 12.50 2.09
C HIS A 87 1.85 11.28 1.86
N ALA A 88 1.31 10.06 1.90
CA ALA A 88 2.05 8.86 1.54
C ALA A 88 2.55 8.92 0.09
N GLY A 89 1.66 9.29 -0.85
CA GLY A 89 1.99 9.47 -2.26
C GLY A 89 3.07 10.52 -2.49
N THR A 90 3.00 11.67 -1.81
CA THR A 90 4.05 12.71 -1.92
C THR A 90 5.38 12.23 -1.36
N ARG A 91 5.38 11.51 -0.23
CA ARG A 91 6.62 10.92 0.34
C ARG A 91 7.22 9.86 -0.56
N ALA A 92 6.38 8.97 -1.10
CA ALA A 92 6.77 7.96 -2.07
C ALA A 92 7.38 8.58 -3.33
N LEU A 93 6.75 9.62 -3.88
CA LEU A 93 7.28 10.36 -5.03
C LEU A 93 8.62 11.03 -4.71
N GLY A 94 8.72 11.72 -3.56
CA GLY A 94 9.96 12.34 -3.10
C GLY A 94 11.09 11.33 -2.95
N LEU A 95 10.81 10.17 -2.34
CA LEU A 95 11.76 9.07 -2.23
C LEU A 95 12.14 8.51 -3.61
N GLY A 96 11.19 8.33 -4.51
CA GLY A 96 11.44 7.88 -5.88
C GLY A 96 12.39 8.82 -6.64
N LEU A 97 12.20 10.13 -6.49
CA LEU A 97 13.11 11.14 -7.06
C LEU A 97 14.50 11.07 -6.45
N LEU A 98 14.62 10.93 -5.13
CA LEU A 98 15.92 10.75 -4.46
C LEU A 98 16.62 9.49 -4.97
N LEU A 99 15.91 8.36 -5.05
CA LEU A 99 16.43 7.10 -5.57
C LEU A 99 16.89 7.24 -7.02
N GLN A 100 16.18 8.02 -7.84
CA GLN A 100 16.59 8.33 -9.22
C GLN A 100 17.94 9.06 -9.26
N VAL A 101 18.16 10.04 -8.37
CA VAL A 101 19.39 10.83 -8.28
C VAL A 101 20.56 9.95 -7.81
N PHE A 102 20.32 9.10 -6.80
CA PHE A 102 21.36 8.27 -6.21
C PHE A 102 21.62 6.94 -6.94
N ASP A 103 20.80 6.57 -7.94
CA ASP A 103 20.87 5.28 -8.63
C ASP A 103 22.26 4.99 -9.21
N ARG A 104 22.78 5.92 -10.02
CA ARG A 104 24.11 5.79 -10.64
C ARG A 104 25.26 5.85 -9.64
N PRO A 105 25.37 6.88 -8.75
CA PRO A 105 26.49 6.97 -7.82
C PRO A 105 26.53 5.80 -6.83
N ALA A 106 25.37 5.34 -6.33
CA ALA A 106 25.32 4.21 -5.42
C ALA A 106 25.78 2.90 -6.09
N ARG A 107 25.34 2.64 -7.34
CA ARG A 107 25.81 1.46 -8.09
C ARG A 107 27.29 1.51 -8.39
N ALA A 108 27.81 2.68 -8.77
CA ALA A 108 29.24 2.87 -9.02
C ALA A 108 30.04 2.59 -7.75
N GLU A 109 29.60 3.11 -6.60
CA GLU A 109 30.25 2.87 -5.32
C GLU A 109 30.23 1.39 -4.90
N LEU A 110 29.10 0.72 -5.04
CA LEU A 110 29.00 -0.72 -4.75
C LEU A 110 29.89 -1.55 -5.68
N ALA A 111 29.97 -1.17 -6.97
CA ALA A 111 30.87 -1.83 -7.92
C ALA A 111 32.34 -1.61 -7.54
N ARG A 112 32.73 -0.41 -7.10
CA ARG A 112 34.08 -0.12 -6.58
C ARG A 112 34.44 -1.00 -5.39
N ARG A 113 33.47 -1.36 -4.56
CA ARG A 113 33.62 -2.25 -3.40
C ARG A 113 33.59 -3.73 -3.76
N GLY A 114 33.52 -4.09 -5.04
CA GLY A 114 33.49 -5.49 -5.49
C GLY A 114 32.16 -6.21 -5.26
N VAL A 115 31.07 -5.48 -5.01
CA VAL A 115 29.76 -6.08 -4.78
C VAL A 115 29.23 -6.71 -6.07
N ALA A 116 28.96 -8.02 -6.02
CA ALA A 116 28.28 -8.71 -7.10
C ALA A 116 26.86 -8.16 -7.27
N HIS A 117 26.49 -7.82 -8.52
CA HIS A 117 25.17 -7.33 -8.89
C HIS A 117 24.68 -6.10 -8.08
N PRO A 118 25.38 -4.95 -8.14
CA PRO A 118 25.08 -3.76 -7.31
C PRO A 118 23.65 -3.22 -7.50
N HIS A 119 23.05 -3.44 -8.66
CA HIS A 119 21.66 -3.07 -8.96
C HIS A 119 20.63 -3.84 -8.11
N ARG A 120 20.91 -5.09 -7.71
CA ARG A 120 20.00 -5.88 -6.86
C ARG A 120 20.01 -5.37 -5.42
N TRP A 121 21.20 -5.05 -4.90
CA TRP A 121 21.37 -4.47 -3.57
C TRP A 121 20.75 -3.08 -3.47
N PHE A 122 20.95 -2.24 -4.49
CA PHE A 122 20.29 -0.95 -4.55
C PHE A 122 18.77 -1.09 -4.62
N GLY A 123 18.26 -2.02 -5.44
CA GLY A 123 16.83 -2.33 -5.52
C GLY A 123 16.25 -2.79 -4.18
N LEU A 124 16.95 -3.69 -3.47
CA LEU A 124 16.54 -4.16 -2.14
C LEU A 124 16.47 -3.01 -1.13
N ALA A 125 17.54 -2.22 -1.03
CA ALA A 125 17.60 -1.09 -0.11
C ALA A 125 16.50 -0.05 -0.39
N ALA A 126 16.26 0.23 -1.68
CA ALA A 126 15.19 1.11 -2.11
C ALA A 126 13.79 0.58 -1.79
N GLY A 127 13.57 -0.72 -1.99
CA GLY A 127 12.31 -1.37 -1.62
C GLY A 127 12.03 -1.31 -0.12
N LEU A 128 13.05 -1.55 0.71
CA LEU A 128 12.96 -1.41 2.17
C LEU A 128 12.70 0.03 2.59
N ALA A 129 13.39 1.00 1.99
CA ALA A 129 13.18 2.41 2.26
C ALA A 129 11.76 2.85 1.90
N HIS A 130 11.23 2.37 0.77
CA HIS A 130 9.85 2.65 0.35
C HIS A 130 8.85 2.05 1.32
N ALA A 131 8.99 0.75 1.65
CA ALA A 131 8.13 0.08 2.61
C ALA A 131 8.13 0.80 3.97
N ALA A 132 9.30 1.22 4.47
CA ALA A 132 9.43 1.97 5.71
C ALA A 132 8.77 3.36 5.65
N ALA A 133 8.75 4.01 4.48
CA ALA A 133 8.13 5.31 4.30
C ALA A 133 6.60 5.25 4.28
N VAL A 134 6.01 4.18 3.73
CA VAL A 134 4.55 4.03 3.59
C VAL A 134 3.90 3.24 4.74
N ALA A 135 4.63 2.32 5.36
CA ALA A 135 4.11 1.46 6.43
C ALA A 135 3.47 2.22 7.61
N PRO A 136 4.03 3.32 8.13
CA PRO A 136 3.39 4.07 9.20
C PRO A 136 2.02 4.64 8.80
N VAL A 137 1.84 5.00 7.53
CA VAL A 137 0.57 5.53 7.03
C VAL A 137 -0.46 4.42 6.93
N TYR A 138 -0.11 3.28 6.32
CA TYR A 138 -1.02 2.13 6.23
C TYR A 138 -1.37 1.57 7.61
N TRP A 139 -0.41 1.53 8.53
CA TRP A 139 -0.65 1.10 9.90
C TRP A 139 -1.63 2.00 10.63
N ARG A 140 -1.48 3.33 10.50
CA ARG A 140 -2.40 4.30 11.09
C ARG A 140 -3.80 4.17 10.51
N LEU A 141 -3.91 4.12 9.18
CA LEU A 141 -5.20 3.96 8.49
C LEU A 141 -5.90 2.65 8.88
N GLY A 142 -5.14 1.55 9.02
CA GLY A 142 -5.70 0.29 9.51
C GLY A 142 -6.24 0.38 10.93
N GLY A 143 -5.59 1.16 11.80
CA GLY A 143 -6.09 1.43 13.16
C GLY A 143 -7.34 2.31 13.18
N GLU A 144 -7.37 3.37 12.37
CA GLU A 144 -8.53 4.26 12.22
C GLU A 144 -9.75 3.50 11.68
N ARG A 145 -9.56 2.66 10.66
CA ARG A 145 -10.61 1.79 10.10
C ARG A 145 -11.14 0.77 11.13
N ALA A 146 -10.24 0.16 11.92
CA ALA A 146 -10.64 -0.75 12.99
C ALA A 146 -11.49 -0.06 14.06
N ALA A 147 -11.14 1.19 14.43
CA ALA A 147 -11.90 1.97 15.39
C ALA A 147 -13.29 2.34 14.86
N ALA A 148 -13.37 2.75 13.59
CA ALA A 148 -14.65 3.08 12.94
C ALA A 148 -15.56 1.85 12.77
N GLU A 149 -15.00 0.66 12.51
CA GLU A 149 -15.76 -0.60 12.50
C GLU A 149 -16.31 -0.91 13.90
N ALA A 150 -15.48 -0.79 14.95
CA ALA A 150 -15.93 -1.04 16.33
C ALA A 150 -17.03 -0.07 16.80
N GLU A 151 -16.95 1.21 16.42
CA GLU A 151 -17.97 2.21 16.74
C GLU A 151 -19.31 1.91 16.03
N ARG A 152 -19.27 1.49 14.76
CA ARG A 152 -20.46 1.06 14.01
C ARG A 152 -21.11 -0.18 14.61
N ASP A 153 -20.31 -1.17 15.01
CA ASP A 153 -20.83 -2.38 15.65
C ASP A 153 -21.51 -2.04 16.98
N ALA A 154 -20.91 -1.15 17.78
CA ALA A 154 -21.50 -0.67 19.02
C ALA A 154 -22.82 0.10 18.80
N SER A 155 -22.90 0.93 17.74
CA SER A 155 -24.14 1.64 17.43
C SER A 155 -25.25 0.70 16.97
N ILE A 156 -24.93 -0.31 16.15
CA ILE A 156 -25.88 -1.32 15.70
C ILE A 156 -26.40 -2.13 16.90
N GLU A 157 -25.52 -2.55 17.80
CA GLU A 157 -25.92 -3.29 19.01
C GLU A 157 -26.81 -2.42 19.92
N ALA A 158 -26.49 -1.13 20.10
CA ALA A 158 -27.32 -0.21 20.88
C ALA A 158 -28.72 -0.02 20.26
N GLU A 159 -28.81 0.10 18.92
CA GLU A 159 -30.09 0.16 18.21
C GLU A 159 -30.90 -1.13 18.39
N LEU A 160 -30.26 -2.30 18.26
CA LEU A 160 -30.91 -3.60 18.47
C LEU A 160 -31.43 -3.75 19.90
N GLN A 161 -30.66 -3.32 20.90
CA GLN A 161 -31.07 -3.33 22.31
C GLN A 161 -32.24 -2.37 22.58
N ALA A 162 -32.21 -1.16 22.01
CA ALA A 162 -33.32 -0.22 22.11
C ALA A 162 -34.61 -0.77 21.47
N MET A 163 -34.51 -1.44 20.32
CA MET A 163 -35.64 -2.11 19.66
C MET A 163 -36.15 -3.35 20.42
N ALA A 164 -35.30 -3.98 21.23
CA ALA A 164 -35.67 -5.10 22.10
C ALA A 164 -36.34 -4.63 23.40
N ALA A 165 -35.91 -3.50 23.96
CA ALA A 165 -36.44 -2.93 25.19
C ALA A 165 -37.74 -2.11 24.99
N GLY A 166 -38.01 -1.65 23.77
CA GLY A 166 -39.25 -0.97 23.38
C GLY A 166 -40.40 -1.91 22.97
N ARG A 167 -40.26 -3.21 23.22
CA ARG A 167 -41.29 -4.24 23.05
C ARG A 167 -41.74 -4.79 24.39
#